data_AF-A0A2D4MP21-F1
#
_entry.id   AF-A0A2D4MP21-F1
#
_cell.length_a   1.000
_cell.length_b   1.000
_cell.length_c   1.000
_cell.angle_alpha   90.00
_cell.angle_beta   90.00
_cell.angle_gamma   90.00
#
_symmetry.space_group_name_H-M   'P 1'
#
loop_
_entity.id
_entity.type
_entity.pdbx_description
1 polymer ?
#
loop_
_entity_poly.entity_id
_entity_poly.type
_entity_poly.pdbx_seq_one_letter_code
_entity_poly.pdbx_strand_id
1 'polypeptide(L)'
;VMASKTKTKKKHFVAQKVKLFRASDPLLSVLMWGVNHSINELSHVQIPIMLMPDDFKAYSKIKVDNHLFNKENMPSHFKFKEYCPMVFRNLRERFGIDDQDFQVSWLAC
;
A
#
# COMPACT_ATOMS: atom_id res chain seq x y z
N VAL A 1 5.78 -33.54 -39.95
CA VAL A 1 5.00 -33.51 -38.68
C VAL A 1 4.90 -32.06 -38.24
N MET A 2 3.68 -31.60 -37.98
CA MET A 2 3.28 -30.18 -37.91
C MET A 2 3.81 -29.45 -36.68
N ALA A 3 4.35 -28.24 -36.87
CA ALA A 3 4.74 -27.33 -35.79
C ALA A 3 3.50 -26.79 -35.05
N SER A 4 3.45 -27.02 -33.73
CA SER A 4 2.34 -26.59 -32.88
C SER A 4 2.40 -25.08 -32.65
N LYS A 5 1.46 -24.33 -33.23
CA LYS A 5 1.30 -22.89 -33.00
C LYS A 5 0.63 -22.67 -31.64
N THR A 6 1.39 -22.23 -30.64
CA THR A 6 0.86 -21.84 -29.34
C THR A 6 -0.02 -20.59 -29.48
N LYS A 7 -1.35 -20.74 -29.40
CA LYS A 7 -2.29 -19.63 -29.37
C LYS A 7 -2.13 -18.87 -28.05
N THR A 8 -1.46 -17.73 -28.08
CA THR A 8 -1.46 -16.76 -26.98
C THR A 8 -2.87 -16.19 -26.83
N LYS A 9 -3.65 -16.72 -25.87
CA LYS A 9 -4.91 -16.09 -25.44
C LYS A 9 -4.55 -14.68 -24.96
N LYS A 10 -4.97 -13.65 -25.71
CA LYS A 10 -4.93 -12.26 -25.25
C LYS A 10 -5.78 -12.19 -23.98
N LYS A 11 -5.11 -12.14 -22.83
CA LYS A 11 -5.77 -11.99 -21.53
C LYS A 11 -6.37 -10.59 -21.49
N HIS A 12 -7.69 -10.52 -21.39
CA HIS A 12 -8.42 -9.26 -21.26
C HIS A 12 -8.27 -8.79 -19.82
N PHE A 13 -7.24 -7.99 -19.55
CA PHE A 13 -7.08 -7.38 -18.24
C PHE A 13 -8.12 -6.27 -18.10
N VAL A 14 -8.97 -6.39 -17.10
CA VAL A 14 -9.92 -5.34 -16.73
C VAL A 14 -9.11 -4.15 -16.24
N ALA A 15 -9.21 -3.02 -16.94
CA ALA A 15 -8.59 -1.78 -16.51
C ALA A 15 -9.25 -1.33 -15.19
N GLN A 16 -8.46 -1.29 -14.13
CA GLN A 16 -8.91 -0.91 -12.80
C GLN A 16 -9.21 0.60 -12.76
N LYS A 17 -10.48 0.97 -12.55
CA LYS A 17 -10.93 2.35 -12.32
C LYS A 17 -10.78 2.73 -10.85
N VAL A 18 -9.54 2.85 -10.36
CA VAL A 18 -9.27 3.41 -9.02
C VAL A 18 -8.31 4.58 -9.19
N LYS A 19 -8.39 5.58 -8.31
CA LYS A 19 -7.47 6.73 -8.25
C LYS A 19 -6.04 6.20 -8.39
N LEU A 20 -5.42 6.46 -9.53
CA LEU A 20 -4.20 5.78 -9.91
C LEU A 20 -3.03 6.38 -9.15
N PHE A 21 -2.24 5.52 -8.50
CA PHE A 21 -0.93 5.86 -7.98
C PHE A 21 0.00 6.09 -9.19
N ARG A 22 0.05 7.32 -9.70
CA ARG A 22 0.90 7.70 -10.85
C ARG A 22 2.10 8.49 -10.37
N ALA A 23 3.01 7.83 -9.67
CA ALA A 23 4.37 8.34 -9.59
C ALA A 23 5.18 7.79 -10.77
N SER A 24 5.97 8.65 -11.40
CA SER A 24 7.01 8.22 -12.35
C SER A 24 8.10 7.40 -11.67
N ASP A 25 8.26 7.55 -10.35
CA ASP A 25 9.17 6.79 -9.51
C ASP A 25 8.48 5.58 -8.85
N PRO A 26 8.96 4.34 -9.11
CA PRO A 26 8.41 3.13 -8.49
C PRO A 26 8.47 3.14 -6.96
N LEU A 27 9.43 3.82 -6.34
CA LEU A 27 9.52 3.91 -4.88
C LEU A 27 8.40 4.77 -4.31
N LEU A 28 8.09 5.88 -4.97
CA LEU A 28 6.98 6.75 -4.57
C LEU A 28 5.63 6.03 -4.75
N SER A 29 5.44 5.25 -5.82
CA SER A 29 4.23 4.40 -5.97
C SER A 29 4.09 3.38 -4.83
N VAL A 30 5.19 2.73 -4.42
CA VAL A 30 5.19 1.79 -3.28
C VAL A 30 4.90 2.52 -1.97
N LEU A 31 5.41 3.74 -1.78
CA LEU A 31 5.14 4.55 -0.60
C LEU A 31 3.67 4.96 -0.52
N MET A 32 3.11 5.52 -1.60
CA MET A 32 1.69 5.90 -1.67
C MET A 32 0.77 4.70 -1.41
N TRP A 33 1.08 3.55 -2.02
CA TRP A 33 0.37 2.30 -1.77
C TRP A 33 0.51 1.85 -0.32
N GLY A 34 1.71 1.90 0.25
CA GLY A 34 2.01 1.46 1.60
C GLY A 34 1.31 2.31 2.66
N VAL A 35 1.27 3.63 2.47
CA VAL A 35 0.52 4.56 3.34
C VAL A 35 -0.98 4.30 3.25
N ASN A 36 -1.53 4.14 2.05
CA ASN A 36 -2.94 3.78 1.87
C ASN A 36 -3.29 2.47 2.58
N HIS A 37 -2.47 1.45 2.40
CA HIS A 37 -2.67 0.15 3.04
C HIS A 37 -2.59 0.25 4.56
N SER A 38 -1.56 0.91 5.10
CA SER A 38 -1.37 1.12 6.54
C SER A 38 -2.59 1.78 7.21
N ILE A 39 -3.09 2.89 6.65
CA ILE A 39 -4.22 3.62 7.23
C ILE A 39 -5.50 2.79 7.20
N ASN A 40 -5.74 2.08 6.10
CA ASN A 40 -6.89 1.19 5.98
C ASN A 40 -6.82 0.04 7.01
N GLU A 41 -5.65 -0.59 7.18
CA GLU A 41 -5.46 -1.64 8.19
C GLU A 41 -5.67 -1.10 9.61
N LEU A 42 -5.10 0.07 9.92
CA LEU A 42 -5.24 0.71 11.23
C LEU A 42 -6.68 1.17 11.52
N SER A 43 -7.48 1.45 10.49
CA SER A 43 -8.90 1.80 10.67
C SER A 43 -9.72 0.67 11.31
N HIS A 44 -9.29 -0.59 11.12
CA HIS A 44 -9.91 -1.76 11.74
C HIS A 44 -9.40 -2.03 13.17
N VAL A 45 -8.36 -1.32 13.61
CA VAL A 45 -7.77 -1.45 14.94
C VAL A 45 -8.36 -0.39 15.87
N GLN A 46 -8.84 -0.81 17.03
CA GLN A 46 -9.34 0.09 18.06
C GLN A 46 -8.21 1.01 18.57
N ILE A 47 -8.54 2.27 18.86
CA ILE A 47 -7.58 3.23 19.40
C ILE A 47 -7.34 2.88 20.89
N PRO A 48 -6.11 2.52 21.28
CA PRO A 48 -5.80 2.22 22.67
C PRO A 48 -5.74 3.51 23.49
N ILE A 49 -6.16 3.44 24.76
CA ILE A 49 -6.12 4.58 25.69
C ILE A 49 -4.67 5.03 25.97
N MET A 50 -3.75 4.06 26.01
CA MET A 50 -2.32 4.30 26.26
C MET A 50 -1.48 3.38 25.38
N LEU A 51 -0.29 3.86 24.99
CA LEU A 51 0.71 3.07 24.28
C LEU A 51 1.45 2.15 25.24
N MET A 52 1.64 0.90 24.84
CA MET A 52 2.42 -0.09 25.58
C MET A 52 3.88 -0.05 25.12
N PRO A 53 4.86 -0.47 25.96
CA PRO A 53 6.27 -0.52 25.55
C PRO A 53 6.54 -1.34 24.29
N ASP A 54 5.71 -2.36 24.04
CA ASP A 54 5.82 -3.20 22.84
C ASP A 54 5.43 -2.47 21.55
N ASP A 55 4.57 -1.44 21.63
CA ASP A 55 4.19 -0.63 20.47
C ASP A 55 5.39 0.11 19.87
N PHE A 56 6.41 0.42 20.68
CA PHE A 56 7.66 1.05 20.24
C PHE A 56 8.62 0.08 19.56
N LYS A 57 8.35 -1.22 19.61
CA LYS A 57 9.12 -2.28 18.92
C LYS A 57 8.33 -2.93 17.79
N ALA A 58 7.01 -2.67 17.73
CA ALA A 58 6.12 -3.22 16.75
C ALA A 58 6.47 -2.76 15.32
N TYR A 59 6.20 -3.63 14.35
CA TYR A 59 6.30 -3.28 12.93
C TYR A 59 5.28 -4.11 12.13
N SER A 60 4.76 -3.52 11.06
CA SER A 60 3.98 -4.22 10.04
C SER A 60 4.84 -4.38 8.79
N LYS A 61 4.92 -5.59 8.23
CA LYS A 61 5.70 -5.86 7.02
C LYS A 61 4.83 -6.59 6.00
N ILE A 62 4.68 -5.99 4.83
CA ILE A 62 3.96 -6.58 3.70
C ILE A 62 4.93 -6.88 2.56
N LYS A 63 4.77 -8.06 1.96
CA LYS A 63 5.46 -8.46 0.73
C LYS A 63 4.41 -8.63 -0.35
N VAL A 64 4.56 -7.91 -1.46
CA VAL A 64 3.65 -7.99 -2.61
C VAL A 64 4.37 -8.66 -3.76
N ASP A 65 3.77 -9.71 -4.31
CA ASP A 65 4.25 -10.47 -5.47
C ASP A 65 3.13 -10.57 -6.51
N ASN A 66 3.07 -9.58 -7.41
CA ASN A 66 2.07 -9.49 -8.47
C ASN A 66 2.55 -10.19 -9.75
N HIS A 67 1.85 -11.23 -10.19
CA HIS A 67 2.14 -11.91 -11.45
C HIS A 67 1.23 -11.41 -12.58
N LEU A 68 1.82 -10.72 -13.58
CA LEU A 68 1.09 -10.15 -14.74
C LEU A 68 -0.07 -9.20 -14.37
N PHE A 69 -0.04 -8.62 -13.17
CA PHE A 69 -1.07 -7.72 -12.66
C PHE A 69 -0.48 -6.32 -12.42
N ASN A 70 -1.20 -5.28 -12.88
CA ASN A 70 -0.91 -3.86 -12.61
C ASN A 70 0.55 -3.39 -12.88
N LYS A 71 1.22 -3.97 -13.90
CA LYS A 71 2.64 -3.70 -14.20
C LYS A 71 2.98 -2.26 -14.57
N GLU A 72 2.00 -1.50 -15.07
CA GLU A 72 2.23 -0.12 -15.50
C GLU A 72 2.22 0.88 -14.35
N ASN A 73 1.58 0.55 -13.22
CA ASN A 73 1.39 1.49 -12.11
C ASN A 73 2.17 1.11 -10.84
N MET A 74 2.47 -0.18 -10.66
CA MET A 74 3.12 -0.69 -9.46
C MET A 74 4.22 -1.70 -9.80
N PRO A 75 5.34 -1.69 -9.04
CA PRO A 75 6.33 -2.76 -9.13
C PRO A 75 5.70 -4.12 -8.87
N SER A 76 6.12 -5.14 -9.63
CA SER A 76 5.58 -6.50 -9.46
C SER A 76 6.03 -7.15 -8.15
N HIS A 77 7.21 -6.78 -7.64
CA HIS A 77 7.78 -7.36 -6.42
C HIS A 77 8.30 -6.24 -5.54
N PHE A 78 7.71 -6.07 -4.38
CA PHE A 78 8.19 -5.09 -3.41
C PHE A 78 7.86 -5.50 -1.98
N LYS A 79 8.52 -4.84 -1.04
CA LYS A 79 8.28 -4.98 0.39
C LYS A 79 8.03 -3.61 0.98
N PHE A 80 7.02 -3.51 1.82
CA PHE A 80 6.74 -2.31 2.61
C PHE A 80 6.86 -2.68 4.08
N LYS A 81 7.48 -1.80 4.88
CA LYS A 81 7.60 -1.99 6.33
C LYS A 81 7.28 -0.68 7.03
N GLU A 82 6.25 -0.71 7.85
CA GLU A 82 5.90 0.36 8.77
C GLU A 82 6.42 0.04 10.17
N TYR A 83 7.02 1.02 10.81
CA TYR A 83 7.52 0.92 12.18
C TYR A 83 6.54 1.58 13.13
N CYS A 84 6.30 0.97 14.29
CA CYS A 84 5.53 1.52 15.39
C CYS A 84 4.16 2.12 14.96
N PRO A 85 3.31 1.36 14.25
CA PRO A 85 2.12 1.91 13.60
C PRO A 85 1.18 2.61 14.59
N MET A 86 0.99 2.02 15.79
CA MET A 86 0.16 2.62 16.85
C MET A 86 0.77 3.91 17.43
N VAL A 87 2.10 3.97 17.54
CA VAL A 87 2.81 5.15 18.02
C VAL A 87 2.64 6.30 17.03
N PHE A 88 2.84 6.05 15.73
CA PHE A 88 2.67 7.08 14.70
C PHE A 88 1.20 7.49 14.51
N ARG A 89 0.25 6.59 14.71
CA ARG A 89 -1.17 6.95 14.78
C ARG A 89 -1.46 7.90 15.95
N ASN A 90 -0.96 7.57 17.15
CA ASN A 90 -1.14 8.44 18.32
C ASN A 90 -0.43 9.80 18.15
N LEU A 91 0.74 9.83 17.49
CA LEU A 91 1.41 11.08 17.16
C LEU A 91 0.57 11.94 16.21
N ARG A 92 0.00 11.35 15.15
CA ARG A 92 -0.87 12.08 14.20
C ARG A 92 -2.05 12.73 14.93
N GLU A 93 -2.72 11.97 15.80
CA GLU A 93 -3.82 12.49 16.63
C GLU A 93 -3.36 13.66 17.53
N ARG A 94 -2.20 13.54 18.19
CA ARG A 94 -1.63 14.63 19.02
C ARG A 94 -1.27 15.88 18.23
N PHE A 95 -0.91 15.74 16.96
CA PHE A 95 -0.67 16.85 16.05
C PHE A 95 -1.95 17.39 15.39
N GLY A 96 -3.12 16.82 15.70
CA GLY A 96 -4.40 17.23 15.11
C GLY A 96 -4.52 16.84 13.63
N ILE A 97 -3.81 15.81 13.19
CA ILE A 97 -3.84 15.30 11.81
C ILE A 97 -4.81 14.12 11.76
N ASP A 98 -5.90 14.28 11.00
CA ASP A 98 -6.87 13.21 10.75
C ASP A 98 -6.26 12.10 9.87
N ASP A 99 -6.64 10.85 10.15
CA ASP A 99 -6.14 9.67 9.42
C ASP A 99 -6.53 9.71 7.93
N GLN A 100 -7.74 10.17 7.59
CA GLN A 100 -8.21 10.29 6.21
C GLN A 100 -7.56 11.48 5.50
N ASP A 101 -7.39 12.62 6.17
CA ASP A 101 -6.71 13.77 5.57
C ASP A 101 -5.24 13.45 5.28
N PHE A 102 -4.58 12.72 6.19
CA PHE A 102 -3.24 12.20 5.96
C PHE A 102 -3.23 11.28 4.73
N GLN A 103 -4.15 10.31 4.66
CA GLN A 103 -4.28 9.40 3.51
C GLN A 103 -4.45 10.15 2.19
N VAL A 104 -5.38 11.10 2.12
CA VAL A 104 -5.67 11.85 0.90
C VAL A 104 -4.47 12.70 0.49
N SER A 105 -3.78 13.33 1.44
CA SER A 105 -2.58 14.14 1.17
C SER A 105 -1.48 13.34 0.48
N TRP A 106 -1.28 12.07 0.86
CA TRP A 106 -0.32 11.18 0.19
C TRP A 106 -0.80 10.63 -1.15
N LEU A 107 -2.11 10.65 -1.43
CA LEU A 107 -2.71 10.00 -2.60
C LEU A 107 -3.20 10.96 -3.68
N ALA A 108 -3.27 12.26 -3.36
CA ALA A 108 -3.78 13.28 -4.24
C ALA A 108 -2.72 13.91 -5.16
N CYS A 109 -1.44 13.54 -5.01
CA CYS A 109 -0.32 14.04 -5.82
C CYS A 109 0.09 13.03 -6.89
#